data_AF-A0A843I917-F1
#
_entry.id   AF-A0A843I917-F1
#
_cell.length_a   1.000
_cell.length_b   1.000
_cell.length_c   1.000
_cell.angle_alpha   90.00
_cell.angle_beta   90.00
_cell.angle_gamma   90.00
#
_symmetry.space_group_name_H-M   'P 1'
#
loop_
_entity.id
_entity.type
_entity.pdbx_description
1 polymer ?
#
loop_
_entity_poly.entity_id
_entity_poly.type
_entity_poly.pdbx_seq_one_letter_code
_entity_poly.pdbx_strand_id
1 'polypeptide(L)'
;MTSEADFEHRLYSDLSQILEDKKHLIGGLKLTLSSQYQVDRKRADLVIFASANKPILVIETKRKSGQRPSTSEKTFPYAYAVIGQALCYAYLLALEFKMPSTPSFATANPDHIVVFKPIELSNISSFID
;
A
#
# COMPACT_ATOMS: atom_id res chain seq x y z
N MET A 1 -6.19 -11.58 19.82
CA MET A 1 -6.48 -11.14 18.44
C MET A 1 -5.70 -9.87 18.22
N THR A 2 -4.92 -9.78 17.13
CA THR A 2 -4.12 -8.59 16.80
C THR A 2 -4.99 -7.62 16.03
N SER A 3 -5.01 -6.33 16.41
CA SER A 3 -5.79 -5.33 15.68
C SER A 3 -5.15 -5.00 14.33
N GLU A 4 -5.90 -4.33 13.43
CA GLU A 4 -5.36 -3.82 12.17
C GLU A 4 -4.21 -2.84 12.43
N ALA A 5 -4.40 -1.94 13.40
CA ALA A 5 -3.39 -0.97 13.83
C ALA A 5 -2.12 -1.65 14.39
N ASP A 6 -2.26 -2.74 15.16
CA ASP A 6 -1.10 -3.49 15.65
C ASP A 6 -0.33 -4.14 14.49
N PHE A 7 -1.04 -4.64 13.48
CA PHE A 7 -0.42 -5.22 12.30
C PHE A 7 0.27 -4.15 11.43
N GLU A 8 -0.41 -3.03 11.17
CA GLU A 8 0.18 -1.89 10.47
C GLU A 8 1.46 -1.41 11.16
N HIS A 9 1.41 -1.24 12.48
CA HIS A 9 2.57 -0.81 13.26
C HIS A 9 3.72 -1.81 13.17
N ARG A 10 3.44 -3.11 13.27
CA ARG A 10 4.45 -4.17 13.10
C ARG A 10 5.04 -4.16 11.69
N LEU A 11 4.20 -4.06 10.66
CA LEU A 11 4.65 -4.01 9.28
C LEU A 11 5.50 -2.76 9.01
N TYR A 12 5.12 -1.62 9.57
CA TYR A 12 5.93 -0.39 9.53
C TYR A 12 7.30 -0.61 10.16
N SER A 13 7.35 -1.22 11.35
CA SER A 13 8.59 -1.51 12.06
C SER A 13 9.50 -2.44 11.25
N ASP A 14 8.95 -3.55 10.75
CA ASP A 14 9.70 -4.54 9.96
C ASP A 14 10.26 -3.91 8.68
N LEU A 15 9.46 -3.14 7.94
CA LEU A 15 9.88 -2.45 6.73
C LEU A 15 10.92 -1.37 7.03
N SER A 16 10.74 -0.57 8.09
CA SER A 16 11.69 0.48 8.48
C SER A 16 13.06 -0.12 8.78
N GLN A 17 13.11 -1.22 9.54
CA GLN A 17 14.36 -1.92 9.84
C GLN A 17 15.05 -2.39 8.56
N ILE A 18 14.32 -2.98 7.61
CA ILE A 18 14.87 -3.43 6.32
C ILE A 18 15.46 -2.25 5.54
N LEU A 19 14.77 -1.09 5.53
CA LEU A 19 15.24 0.09 4.82
C LEU A 19 16.49 0.71 5.48
N GLU A 20 16.58 0.69 6.81
CA GLU A 20 17.74 1.18 7.57
C GLU A 20 18.96 0.27 7.41
N ASP A 21 18.79 -1.05 7.55
CA ASP A 21 19.86 -2.05 7.44
C ASP A 21 20.55 -2.02 6.07
N LYS A 22 19.82 -1.65 5.01
CA LYS A 22 20.33 -1.52 3.64
C LYS A 22 21.03 -0.19 3.37
N LYS A 23 21.37 0.60 4.40
CA LYS A 23 21.86 1.99 4.26
C LYS A 23 20.94 2.85 3.37
N HIS A 24 19.65 2.55 3.39
CA HIS A 24 18.61 3.12 2.54
C HIS A 24 18.69 2.80 1.04
N LEU A 25 19.66 2.03 0.54
CA LEU A 25 19.80 1.76 -0.90
C LEU A 25 19.27 0.36 -1.26
N ILE A 26 18.11 0.31 -1.90
CA ILE A 26 17.56 -0.91 -2.52
C ILE A 26 17.57 -0.72 -4.03
N GLY A 27 18.30 -1.58 -4.75
CA GLY A 27 18.46 -1.43 -6.20
C GLY A 27 19.08 -0.09 -6.62
N GLY A 28 19.91 0.52 -5.76
CA GLY A 28 20.49 1.85 -5.98
C GLY A 28 19.56 3.03 -5.67
N LEU A 29 18.32 2.79 -5.23
CA LEU A 29 17.37 3.84 -4.86
C LEU A 29 17.38 4.08 -3.36
N LYS A 30 17.45 5.37 -2.97
CA LYS A 30 17.20 5.77 -1.57
C LYS A 30 15.70 5.69 -1.29
N LEU A 31 15.29 4.80 -0.39
CA LEU A 31 13.88 4.61 -0.04
C LEU A 31 13.55 5.17 1.34
N THR A 32 12.35 5.74 1.48
CA THR A 32 11.76 6.16 2.76
C THR A 32 10.35 5.61 2.91
N LEU A 33 9.92 5.40 4.15
CA LEU A 33 8.60 4.87 4.49
C LEU A 33 7.82 5.91 5.30
N SER A 34 6.54 6.09 4.97
CA SER A 34 5.60 6.94 5.71
C SER A 34 4.36 6.13 6.08
N SER A 35 3.94 6.21 7.34
CA SER A 35 2.68 5.64 7.82
C SER A 35 1.57 6.69 7.84
N GLN A 36 0.33 6.28 7.62
CA GLN A 36 -0.84 7.14 7.69
C GLN A 36 -0.71 8.39 6.79
N TYR A 37 -0.10 8.23 5.61
CA TYR A 37 0.18 9.32 4.68
C TYR A 37 -1.12 9.90 4.15
N GLN A 38 -1.25 11.23 4.19
CA GLN A 38 -2.45 11.93 3.74
C GLN A 38 -2.57 11.83 2.22
N VAL A 39 -3.68 11.30 1.73
CA VAL A 39 -4.02 11.24 0.30
C VAL A 39 -5.41 11.84 0.13
N ASP A 40 -5.48 13.03 -0.48
CA ASP A 40 -6.69 13.86 -0.52
C ASP A 40 -7.28 14.07 0.91
N ARG A 41 -8.51 13.60 1.17
CA ARG A 41 -9.18 13.71 2.48
C ARG A 41 -9.02 12.47 3.37
N LYS A 42 -8.26 11.48 2.92
CA LYS A 42 -8.07 10.18 3.58
C LYS A 42 -6.60 9.91 3.89
N ARG A 43 -6.31 8.75 4.47
CA ARG A 43 -4.96 8.30 4.81
C ARG A 43 -4.71 6.90 4.29
N ALA A 44 -3.60 6.73 3.59
CA ALA A 44 -3.08 5.42 3.23
C ALA A 44 -2.24 4.88 4.39
N ASP A 45 -2.38 3.60 4.71
CA ASP A 45 -1.71 3.00 5.87
C ASP A 45 -0.19 3.12 5.74
N LEU A 46 0.38 2.74 4.59
CA LEU A 46 1.81 2.87 4.34
C LEU A 46 2.09 3.32 2.91
N VAL A 47 3.08 4.21 2.75
CA VAL A 47 3.60 4.64 1.45
C VAL A 47 5.13 4.63 1.47
N ILE A 48 5.72 3.97 0.46
CA ILE A 48 7.15 3.97 0.22
C ILE A 48 7.47 4.97 -0.90
N PHE A 49 8.46 5.81 -0.65
CA PHE A 49 8.96 6.79 -1.60
C PHE A 49 10.37 6.46 -2.03
N ALA A 50 10.69 6.75 -3.29
CA ALA A 50 12.07 6.82 -3.79
C ALA A 50 12.59 8.26 -3.74
N SER A 51 13.88 8.43 -4.09
CA SER A 51 14.54 9.74 -4.21
C SER A 51 13.66 10.79 -4.92
N ALA A 52 13.69 12.03 -4.40
CA ALA A 52 12.81 13.14 -4.78
C ALA A 52 11.33 12.97 -4.36
N ASN A 53 11.06 12.21 -3.29
CA ASN A 53 9.72 11.99 -2.74
C ASN A 53 8.73 11.43 -3.75
N LYS A 54 9.19 10.61 -4.70
CA LYS A 54 8.30 9.96 -5.67
C LYS A 54 7.69 8.71 -5.04
N PRO A 55 6.36 8.59 -4.91
CA PRO A 55 5.75 7.37 -4.38
C PRO A 55 6.02 6.20 -5.34
N ILE A 56 6.42 5.06 -4.80
CA ILE A 56 6.71 3.84 -5.59
C ILE A 56 5.85 2.64 -5.18
N LEU A 57 5.39 2.61 -3.91
CA LEU A 57 4.50 1.58 -3.40
C LEU A 57 3.54 2.18 -2.36
N VAL A 58 2.26 1.85 -2.47
CA VAL A 58 1.24 2.08 -1.44
C VAL A 58 0.80 0.74 -0.88
N ILE A 59 0.61 0.62 0.43
CA ILE A 59 0.14 -0.62 1.06
C ILE A 59 -1.09 -0.30 1.91
N GLU A 60 -2.18 -1.00 1.64
CA GLU A 60 -3.39 -1.03 2.47
C GLU A 60 -3.35 -2.29 3.34
N THR A 61 -3.49 -2.15 4.64
CA THR A 61 -3.48 -3.26 5.58
C THR A 61 -4.89 -3.66 5.98
N LYS A 62 -5.07 -4.92 6.38
CA LYS A 62 -6.31 -5.47 6.92
C LYS A 62 -6.00 -6.36 8.12
N ARG A 63 -6.90 -6.37 9.11
CA ARG A 63 -6.80 -7.27 10.26
C ARG A 63 -6.78 -8.75 9.87
N LYS A 64 -6.24 -9.61 10.76
CA LYS A 64 -6.28 -11.06 10.60
C LYS A 64 -7.72 -11.56 10.51
N SER A 65 -8.07 -12.30 9.45
CA SER A 65 -9.31 -13.07 9.44
C SER A 65 -9.17 -14.19 10.48
N GLY A 66 -10.08 -14.27 11.44
CA GLY A 66 -10.08 -15.36 12.42
C GLY A 66 -10.35 -16.72 11.75
N GLN A 67 -10.19 -17.82 12.50
CA GLN A 67 -10.62 -19.17 12.08
C GLN A 67 -12.13 -19.32 11.82
N ARG A 68 -12.93 -18.29 12.11
CA ARG A 68 -14.30 -18.21 11.60
C ARG A 68 -14.25 -17.45 10.29
N PRO A 69 -14.79 -17.99 9.19
CA PRO A 69 -14.92 -17.24 7.96
C PRO A 69 -15.74 -16.00 8.31
N SER A 70 -15.06 -14.86 8.40
CA SER A 70 -15.76 -13.60 8.26
C SER A 70 -16.26 -13.64 6.83
N THR A 71 -17.54 -13.98 6.67
CA THR A 71 -18.25 -14.08 5.41
C THR A 71 -18.27 -12.75 4.65
N SER A 72 -17.72 -11.68 5.22
CA SER A 72 -17.43 -10.45 4.50
C SER A 72 -16.09 -10.58 3.78
N GLU A 73 -16.15 -10.66 2.45
CA GLU A 73 -15.04 -10.48 1.51
C GLU A 73 -14.09 -9.34 1.94
N LYS A 74 -14.60 -8.30 2.61
CA LYS A 74 -13.88 -7.12 3.13
C LYS A 74 -12.62 -7.33 3.98
N THR A 75 -12.28 -8.55 4.38
CA THR A 75 -11.07 -8.83 5.22
C THR A 75 -9.96 -9.57 4.49
N PHE A 76 -10.19 -10.06 3.28
CA PHE A 76 -9.16 -10.74 2.50
C PHE A 76 -8.36 -9.73 1.67
N PRO A 77 -7.03 -9.83 1.62
CA PRO A 77 -6.20 -8.97 0.76
C PRO A 77 -6.61 -9.01 -0.72
N TYR A 78 -7.17 -10.14 -1.17
CA TYR A 78 -7.64 -10.35 -2.55
C TYR A 78 -9.04 -9.81 -2.85
N ALA A 79 -9.74 -9.28 -1.84
CA ALA A 79 -11.11 -8.84 -2.05
C ALA A 79 -11.19 -7.55 -2.85
N TYR A 80 -12.13 -7.49 -3.78
CA TYR A 80 -12.34 -6.35 -4.68
C TYR A 80 -12.38 -5.00 -3.96
N ALA A 81 -13.08 -4.91 -2.82
CA ALA A 81 -13.17 -3.68 -2.04
C ALA A 81 -11.81 -3.23 -1.47
N VAL A 82 -10.96 -4.16 -1.04
CA VAL A 82 -9.63 -3.85 -0.46
C VAL A 82 -8.66 -3.45 -1.57
N ILE A 83 -8.67 -4.19 -2.68
CA ILE A 83 -7.88 -3.87 -3.87
C ILE A 83 -8.28 -2.50 -4.42
N GLY A 84 -9.59 -2.22 -4.52
CA GLY A 84 -10.12 -0.95 -4.99
C GLY A 84 -9.70 0.24 -4.12
N GLN A 85 -9.64 0.06 -2.80
CA GLN A 85 -9.12 1.09 -1.89
C GLN A 85 -7.63 1.36 -2.12
N ALA A 86 -6.80 0.32 -2.20
CA ALA A 86 -5.36 0.46 -2.47
C ALA A 86 -5.11 1.12 -3.84
N LEU A 87 -5.86 0.72 -4.87
CA LEU A 87 -5.79 1.31 -6.20
C LEU A 87 -6.23 2.79 -6.19
N CYS A 88 -7.28 3.14 -5.44
CA CYS A 88 -7.73 4.52 -5.31
C CYS A 88 -6.64 5.42 -4.73
N TYR A 89 -5.95 4.98 -3.68
CA TYR A 89 -4.82 5.74 -3.14
C TYR A 89 -3.65 5.85 -4.11
N ALA A 90 -3.32 4.77 -4.82
CA ALA A 90 -2.28 4.79 -5.84
C ALA A 90 -2.63 5.77 -6.99
N TYR A 91 -3.88 5.78 -7.43
CA TYR A 91 -4.36 6.71 -8.45
C TYR A 91 -4.28 8.17 -7.99
N LEU A 92 -4.76 8.48 -6.79
CA LEU A 92 -4.72 9.84 -6.24
C LEU A 92 -3.28 10.35 -6.08
N LEU A 93 -2.36 9.51 -5.62
CA LEU A 93 -0.94 9.85 -5.57
C LEU A 93 -0.35 10.06 -6.96
N ALA A 94 -0.76 9.29 -7.96
CA ALA A 94 -0.31 9.51 -9.33
C ALA A 94 -0.73 10.89 -9.85
N LEU A 95 -1.95 11.33 -9.53
CA LEU A 95 -2.44 12.67 -9.87
C LEU A 95 -1.66 13.76 -9.12
N GLU A 96 -1.51 13.62 -7.81
CA GLU A 96 -0.80 14.58 -6.94
C GLU A 96 0.65 14.78 -7.40
N PHE A 97 1.35 13.69 -7.73
CA PHE A 97 2.75 13.69 -8.14
C PHE A 97 2.94 13.76 -9.67
N LYS A 98 1.86 13.98 -10.44
CA LYS A 98 1.87 14.12 -11.91
C LYS A 98 2.59 12.96 -12.63
N MET A 99 2.35 11.74 -12.16
CA MET A 99 2.95 10.52 -12.69
C MET A 99 2.14 9.99 -13.90
N PRO A 100 2.78 9.38 -14.91
CA PRO A 100 2.08 8.79 -16.06
C PRO A 100 1.36 7.48 -15.72
N SER A 101 1.69 6.87 -14.58
CA SER A 101 1.11 5.64 -14.06
C SER A 101 1.02 5.72 -12.54
N THR A 102 0.20 4.85 -11.96
CA THR A 102 0.16 4.67 -10.50
C THR A 102 1.52 4.21 -9.96
N PRO A 103 1.86 4.46 -8.68
CA PRO A 103 2.81 3.61 -8.00
C PRO A 103 2.31 2.15 -8.02
N SER A 104 3.21 1.22 -7.70
CA SER A 104 2.74 -0.12 -7.32
C SER A 104 1.81 0.02 -6.11
N PHE A 105 0.89 -0.90 -5.93
CA PHE A 105 0.03 -0.91 -4.76
C PHE A 105 -0.08 -2.33 -4.22
N ALA A 106 -0.36 -2.44 -2.94
CA ALA A 106 -0.43 -3.72 -2.27
C ALA A 106 -1.55 -3.74 -1.24
N THR A 107 -2.03 -4.94 -1.00
CA THR A 107 -2.92 -5.24 0.12
C THR A 107 -2.21 -6.24 1.03
N ALA A 108 -2.33 -6.06 2.34
CA ALA A 108 -1.59 -6.87 3.30
C ALA A 108 -2.45 -7.26 4.49
N ASN A 109 -2.24 -8.46 5.00
CA ASN A 109 -2.66 -8.88 6.33
C ASN A 109 -1.50 -9.65 6.98
N PRO A 110 -1.64 -10.13 8.23
CA PRO A 110 -0.54 -10.84 8.90
C PRO A 110 -0.02 -12.10 8.21
N ASP A 111 -0.79 -12.68 7.28
CA ASP A 111 -0.47 -13.95 6.64
C ASP A 111 -0.05 -13.79 5.15
N HIS A 112 -0.46 -12.70 4.49
CA HIS A 112 -0.24 -12.47 3.06
C HIS A 112 0.02 -10.99 2.74
N ILE A 113 0.90 -10.76 1.77
CA ILE A 113 1.01 -9.50 1.04
C ILE A 113 0.82 -9.77 -0.45
N VAL A 114 -0.03 -8.98 -1.10
CA VAL A 114 -0.34 -9.08 -2.52
C VAL A 114 0.08 -7.78 -3.18
N VAL A 115 0.99 -7.85 -4.14
CA VAL A 115 1.54 -6.67 -4.81
C VAL A 115 1.04 -6.61 -6.25
N PHE A 116 0.51 -5.47 -6.63
CA PHE A 116 -0.01 -5.16 -7.95
C PHE A 116 0.93 -4.22 -8.67
N LYS A 117 1.10 -4.45 -9.98
CA LYS A 117 1.92 -3.62 -10.84
C LYS A 117 1.29 -2.22 -11.05
N PRO A 118 2.10 -1.21 -11.41
CA PRO A 118 1.60 0.08 -11.89
C PRO A 118 0.56 -0.07 -13.01
N ILE A 119 -0.46 0.78 -12.98
CA ILE A 119 -1.45 0.93 -14.05
C ILE A 119 -1.23 2.28 -14.73
N GLU A 120 -1.10 2.29 -16.05
CA GLU A 120 -1.02 3.53 -16.83
C GLU A 120 -2.31 4.33 -16.68
N LEU A 121 -2.20 5.65 -16.49
CA LEU A 121 -3.38 6.50 -16.28
C LEU A 121 -4.28 6.56 -17.52
N SER A 122 -3.72 6.34 -18.72
CA SER A 122 -4.46 6.17 -19.97
C SER A 122 -5.43 4.97 -19.94
N ASN A 123 -5.14 3.96 -19.11
CA ASN A 123 -5.90 2.71 -19.04
C ASN A 123 -6.74 2.60 -17.76
N ILE A 124 -6.68 3.58 -16.86
CA ILE A 124 -7.23 3.48 -15.49
C ILE A 124 -8.76 3.36 -15.46
N SER A 125 -9.46 3.93 -16.44
CA SER A 125 -10.92 3.87 -16.56
C SER A 125 -11.46 2.45 -16.75
N SER A 126 -10.61 1.49 -17.13
CA SER A 126 -11.00 0.07 -17.19
C SER A 126 -10.95 -0.65 -15.84
N PHE A 127 -10.47 0.03 -14.78
CA PHE A 127 -10.27 -0.52 -13.44
C PHE A 127 -11.01 0.24 -12.34
N ILE A 128 -11.62 1.37 -12.67
CA ILE A 128 -12.38 2.22 -11.74
C ILE A 128 -13.77 2.40 -12.36
N ASP A 129 -14.81 1.98 -11.63
CA ASP A 129 -16.22 2.20 -11.97
C ASP A 129 -16.63 3.68 -11.79
#